data_AF-A0A1I7KHW8-F1
#
_entry.id   AF-A0A1I7KHW8-F1
#
_cell.length_a   1.000
_cell.length_b   1.000
_cell.length_c   1.000
_cell.angle_alpha   90.00
_cell.angle_beta   90.00
_cell.angle_gamma   90.00
#
_symmetry.space_group_name_H-M   'P 1'
#
loop_
_entity.id
_entity.type
_entity.pdbx_description
1 polymer ?
#
loop_
_entity_poly.entity_id
_entity_poly.type
_entity_poly.pdbx_seq_one_letter_code
_entity_poly.pdbx_strand_id
1 'polypeptide(L)'
;MYEIEFYDTEEGKCPVHEFLDSLEPKLKAKTLRTKHSSNITRIIYFFYIGKKAILTNGFIKKTMKTPKSELYLAKKYKEDYERRYKA
;
A
#
# COMPACT_ATOMS: atom_id res chain seq x y z
N MET A 1 -15.59 -3.46 -11.20
CA MET A 1 -14.83 -4.01 -10.05
C MET A 1 -13.36 -3.84 -10.38
N TYR A 2 -12.57 -3.29 -9.47
CA TYR A 2 -11.11 -3.23 -9.63
C TYR A 2 -10.50 -4.47 -9.01
N GLU A 3 -9.52 -5.07 -9.67
CA GLU A 3 -8.67 -6.11 -9.09
C GLU A 3 -7.65 -5.44 -8.16
N ILE A 4 -7.53 -5.95 -6.94
CA ILE A 4 -6.57 -5.45 -5.95
C ILE A 4 -5.34 -6.33 -6.03
N GLU A 5 -4.19 -5.72 -6.29
CA GLU A 5 -2.91 -6.40 -6.37
C GLU A 5 -1.95 -5.78 -5.36
N PHE A 6 -1.16 -6.61 -4.67
CA PHE A 6 -0.11 -6.14 -3.79
C PHE A 6 1.17 -6.01 -4.58
N TYR A 7 1.87 -4.89 -4.40
CA TYR A 7 3.18 -4.71 -5.01
C TYR A 7 4.23 -5.61 -4.34
N ASP A 8 4.94 -6.38 -5.16
CA ASP A 8 6.14 -7.10 -4.77
C ASP A 8 7.38 -6.41 -5.36
N THR A 9 8.44 -6.26 -4.56
CA THR A 9 9.75 -5.79 -5.04
C THR A 9 10.40 -6.85 -5.94
N GLU A 10 11.46 -6.47 -6.66
CA GLU A 10 12.29 -7.41 -7.43
C GLU A 10 12.88 -8.54 -6.57
N GLU A 11 13.08 -8.28 -5.27
CA GLU A 11 13.55 -9.26 -4.28
C GLU A 11 12.43 -10.18 -3.76
N GLY A 12 11.19 -10.01 -4.24
CA GLY A 12 10.02 -10.78 -3.78
C GLY A 12 9.47 -10.34 -2.43
N LYS A 13 9.81 -9.13 -1.94
CA LYS A 13 9.26 -8.59 -0.70
C LYS A 13 7.98 -7.83 -0.99
N CYS A 14 6.95 -8.04 -0.17
CA CYS A 14 5.69 -7.30 -0.24
C CYS A 14 5.63 -6.23 0.87
N PRO A 15 5.93 -4.95 0.60
CA PRO A 15 6.06 -3.93 1.65
C PRO A 15 4.75 -3.68 2.41
N VAL A 16 3.60 -3.84 1.75
CA VAL A 16 2.30 -3.74 2.41
C VAL A 16 2.09 -4.90 3.37
N HIS A 17 2.49 -6.11 3.01
CA HIS A 17 2.37 -7.28 3.88
C HIS A 17 3.27 -7.12 5.12
N GLU A 18 4.52 -6.71 4.93
CA GLU A 18 5.44 -6.41 6.04
C GLU A 18 4.88 -5.34 6.97
N PHE A 19 4.28 -4.28 6.40
CA PHE A 19 3.61 -3.26 7.20
C PHE A 19 2.45 -3.85 8.01
N LEU A 20 1.57 -4.65 7.39
CA LEU A 20 0.43 -5.26 8.06
C LEU A 20 0.84 -6.23 9.17
N ASP A 21 1.95 -6.95 8.99
CA ASP A 21 2.52 -7.85 10.00
C ASP A 21 3.18 -7.11 11.15
N SER A 22 3.71 -5.90 10.90
CA SER A 22 4.26 -5.05 11.97
C SER A 22 3.18 -4.43 12.87
N LEU A 23 1.90 -4.50 12.48
CA LEU A 23 0.80 -3.94 13.26
C LEU A 23 0.42 -4.84 14.43
N GLU A 24 0.13 -4.22 15.57
CA GLU A 24 -0.49 -4.93 16.69
C GLU A 24 -1.78 -5.65 16.23
N PRO A 25 -2.11 -6.83 16.77
CA PRO A 25 -3.26 -7.64 16.33
C PRO A 25 -4.59 -6.86 16.24
N LYS A 26 -4.79 -5.90 17.15
CA LYS A 26 -5.97 -5.02 17.19
C LYS A 26 -6.05 -4.06 16.00
N LEU A 27 -4.91 -3.59 15.50
CA LEU A 27 -4.82 -2.73 14.32
C LEU A 27 -4.88 -3.56 13.03
N LYS A 28 -4.21 -4.72 12.99
CA LYS A 28 -4.25 -5.66 11.86
C LYS A 28 -5.68 -6.08 11.49
N ALA A 29 -6.49 -6.42 12.50
CA ALA A 29 -7.91 -6.74 12.30
C ALA A 29 -8.76 -5.56 11.79
N LYS A 30 -8.39 -4.31 12.13
CA LYS A 30 -9.08 -3.10 11.63
C LYS A 30 -8.70 -2.77 10.20
N THR A 31 -7.44 -2.95 9.82
CA THR A 31 -6.99 -2.66 8.45
C THR A 31 -7.64 -3.60 7.42
N LEU A 32 -7.90 -4.85 7.80
CA LEU A 32 -8.63 -5.82 6.97
C LEU A 32 -10.16 -5.61 6.97
N ARG A 33 -10.72 -4.86 7.93
CA ARG A 33 -12.17 -4.66 8.11
C ARG A 33 -12.60 -3.31 7.55
N THR A 34 -12.77 -3.23 6.23
CA THR A 34 -13.13 -2.01 5.47
C THR A 34 -14.61 -1.59 5.62
N LYS A 35 -15.14 -1.45 6.85
CA LYS A 35 -16.44 -0.76 7.13
C LYS A 35 -16.51 -0.22 8.57
N HIS A 36 -15.53 0.55 9.04
CA HIS A 36 -15.77 1.51 10.12
C HIS A 36 -14.64 2.53 10.27
N SER A 37 -15.05 3.76 10.54
CA SER A 37 -14.28 5.00 10.64
C SER A 37 -13.20 5.02 11.73
N SER A 38 -12.07 4.33 11.53
CA SER A 38 -10.83 4.68 12.24
C SER A 38 -9.62 4.66 11.31
N ASN A 39 -9.35 5.81 10.69
CA ASN A 39 -8.30 6.10 9.70
C ASN A 39 -6.86 6.09 10.27
N ILE A 40 -6.55 5.20 11.21
CA ILE A 40 -5.24 5.13 11.87
C ILE A 40 -4.19 4.58 10.91
N THR A 41 -4.55 3.70 9.99
CA THR A 41 -3.63 3.15 8.98
C THR A 41 -4.05 3.61 7.59
N ARG A 42 -3.10 4.02 6.77
CA ARG A 42 -3.31 4.39 5.36
C ARG A 42 -2.42 3.54 4.49
N ILE A 43 -3.02 2.87 3.51
CA ILE A 43 -2.31 2.16 2.45
C ILE A 43 -2.32 3.05 1.22
N ILE A 44 -1.15 3.28 0.65
CA ILE A 44 -0.98 4.01 -0.60
C ILE A 44 -1.13 3.02 -1.75
N TYR A 45 -1.83 3.45 -2.80
CA TYR A 45 -2.06 2.66 -4.00
C TYR A 45 -2.07 3.55 -5.24
N PHE A 46 -1.92 2.96 -6.42
CA PHE A 46 -2.15 3.61 -7.70
C PHE A 46 -2.98 2.72 -8.62
N PHE A 47 -3.66 3.33 -9.58
CA PHE A 47 -4.40 2.58 -10.61
C PHE A 47 -3.48 2.23 -11.77
N TYR A 48 -3.64 1.02 -12.28
CA TYR A 48 -2.95 0.51 -13.45
C TYR A 48 -3.95 0.04 -14.51
N ILE A 49 -3.47 -0.11 -15.75
CA ILE A 49 -4.27 -0.54 -16.90
C ILE A 49 -4.95 -1.89 -16.58
N GLY A 50 -6.17 -2.09 -17.08
CA GLY A 50 -6.93 -3.31 -16.85
C GLY A 50 -7.79 -3.31 -15.58
N LYS A 51 -8.14 -2.13 -15.04
CA LYS A 51 -8.90 -1.98 -13.78
C LYS A 51 -8.17 -2.61 -12.58
N LYS A 52 -6.85 -2.41 -12.51
CA LYS A 52 -6.03 -2.87 -11.37
C LYS A 52 -5.76 -1.72 -10.40
N ALA A 53 -5.81 -2.01 -9.10
CA ALA A 53 -5.36 -1.13 -8.04
C ALA A 53 -4.18 -1.78 -7.32
N ILE A 54 -3.00 -1.18 -7.45
CA ILE A 54 -1.74 -1.72 -6.94
C ILE A 54 -1.42 -1.06 -5.60
N LEU A 55 -1.37 -1.84 -4.52
CA LEU A 55 -1.10 -1.38 -3.16
C LEU A 55 0.40 -1.46 -2.88
N THR A 56 1.03 -0.34 -2.49
CA THR A 56 2.49 -0.20 -2.46
C THR A 56 3.10 -0.23 -1.07
N ASN A 57 2.66 0.65 -0.19
CA ASN A 57 3.18 0.80 1.18
C ASN A 57 2.07 1.31 2.10
N GLY A 58 2.23 1.07 3.39
CA GLY A 58 1.29 1.52 4.41
C GLY A 58 1.98 2.24 5.56
N PHE A 59 1.26 3.17 6.19
CA PHE A 59 1.76 3.88 7.36
C PHE A 59 0.65 4.13 8.39
N ILE A 60 1.07 4.28 9.65
CA ILE A 60 0.20 4.74 10.72
C ILE A 60 0.10 6.26 10.62
N LYS A 61 -1.10 6.77 10.36
CA LYS A 61 -1.45 8.18 10.37
C LYS A 61 -1.35 8.74 11.80
N LYS A 62 -0.16 9.23 12.16
CA LYS A 62 0.08 9.99 13.39
C LYS A 62 -0.13 11.49 13.20
N THR A 63 -0.05 11.98 11.96
CA THR A 63 -0.18 13.40 11.61
C THR A 63 -1.18 13.58 10.46
N MET A 64 -1.67 14.81 10.28
CA MET A 64 -2.63 15.12 9.21
C MET A 64 -2.04 14.99 7.81
N LYS A 65 -0.77 15.37 7.65
CA LYS A 65 -0.04 15.30 6.38
C LYS A 65 0.58 13.92 6.20
N THR A 66 0.56 13.41 4.96
CA THR A 66 1.31 12.20 4.62
C THR A 66 2.81 12.49 4.73
N PRO A 67 3.59 11.66 5.44
CA PRO A 67 5.03 11.82 5.49
C PRO A 67 5.63 11.80 4.09
N LYS A 68 6.59 12.70 3.80
CA LYS A 68 7.22 12.79 2.48
C LYS A 68 7.97 11.50 2.09
N SER A 69 8.50 10.77 3.08
CA SER A 69 9.16 9.47 2.89
C SER A 69 8.21 8.43 2.27
N GLU A 70 6.98 8.35 2.75
CA GLU A 70 5.96 7.41 2.24
C GLU A 70 5.55 7.74 0.81
N LEU A 71 5.48 9.04 0.48
CA LEU A 71 5.19 9.50 -0.89
C LEU A 71 6.35 9.20 -1.84
N TYR A 72 7.59 9.41 -1.40
CA TYR A 72 8.78 9.08 -2.18
C TYR A 72 8.85 7.58 -2.46
N LEU A 73 8.57 6.76 -1.44
CA LEU A 73 8.57 5.31 -1.56
C LEU A 73 7.48 4.81 -2.52
N ALA A 74 6.26 5.34 -2.40
CA ALA A 74 5.16 5.00 -3.30
C ALA A 74 5.50 5.36 -4.76
N LYS A 75 6.15 6.51 -4.99
CA LYS A 75 6.61 6.90 -6.33
C LYS A 75 7.66 5.93 -6.87
N LYS A 76 8.65 5.55 -6.05
CA LYS A 76 9.68 4.56 -6.42
C LYS A 76 9.06 3.21 -6.79
N TYR A 77 8.12 2.71 -5.98
CA TYR A 77 7.45 1.43 -6.24
C TYR A 77 6.56 1.48 -7.48
N LYS A 78 5.90 2.61 -7.73
CA LYS A 78 5.14 2.82 -8.96
C LYS A 78 6.05 2.77 -10.19
N GLU A 79 7.16 3.51 -10.20
CA GLU A 79 8.11 3.54 -11.32
C GLU A 79 8.69 2.14 -11.59
N ASP A 80 9.02 1.40 -10.52
CA ASP A 80 9.49 0.02 -10.62
C ASP A 80 8.43 -0.92 -11.22
N TYR A 81 7.19 -0.86 -10.72
CA TYR A 81 6.08 -1.67 -11.24
C TYR A 81 5.82 -1.34 -12.71
N GLU A 82 5.73 -0.05 -13.06
CA GLU A 82 5.52 0.38 -14.45
C GLU A 82 6.66 -0.10 -15.36
N ARG A 83 7.91 -0.13 -14.89
CA ARG A 83 9.04 -0.67 -15.65
C ARG A 83 8.91 -2.18 -15.91
N ARG A 84 8.43 -2.95 -14.94
CA ARG A 84 8.28 -4.42 -15.08
C ARG A 84 7.09 -4.84 -15.92
N TYR A 85 6.00 -4.07 -15.88
CA TYR A 85 4.73 -4.43 -16.50
C TYR A 85 4.36 -3.57 -17.71
N LYS A 86 5.19 -2.58 -18.09
CA LYS A 86 5.06 -1.88 -19.37
C LYS A 86 5.14 -2.90 -20.51
N ALA A 87 4.01 -3.10 -21.17
CA ALA A 87 3.94 -3.69 -22.51
C ALA A 87 4.56 -2.73 -23.53
#